data_AF-A0A2S4PME0-F1
#
_entry.id   AF-A0A2S4PME0-F1
#
_cell.length_a   1.000
_cell.length_b   1.000
_cell.length_c   1.000
_cell.angle_alpha   90.00
_cell.angle_beta   90.00
_cell.angle_gamma   90.00
#
_symmetry.space_group_name_H-M   'P 1'
#
loop_
_entity.id
_entity.type
_entity.pdbx_description
1 polymer ?
#
loop_
_entity_poly.entity_id
_entity_poly.type
_entity_poly.pdbx_seq_one_letter_code
_entity_poly.pdbx_strand_id
1 'polypeptide(L)'
;MIEEQDASYGVIRFLALDGVKKFQTFSIISTKSWYKALTTNTYSSLLPHTSKEAPSITRYSELSLRCQYAYNSIFNEDSSHPSTPNIAKFPLLPLRTRVRGPAFTLPLSNLPPNLSPEPDDESYDVLDEVLSLFRANTFFRNFEIQGPADRLLVYGILWITECLGKIRGSMNAREAQKEIQNIALDVNFSIPGDPSFPLNQLFNSPANPQEAETLRQYLCQLRQELATRLLARIYAEGPDKPSKWWLSFAKRKFMGKSL
;
A
#
# COMPACT_ATOMS: atom_id res chain seq x y z
N MET A 1 4.00 -15.72 -35.47
CA MET A 1 4.62 -14.42 -35.19
C MET A 1 3.51 -13.45 -34.83
N ILE A 2 3.28 -13.27 -33.54
CA ILE A 2 2.47 -12.18 -33.00
C ILE A 2 3.31 -11.60 -31.87
N GLU A 3 3.62 -10.32 -32.01
CA GLU A 3 4.33 -9.44 -31.10
C GLU A 3 3.65 -9.45 -29.73
N GLU A 4 4.38 -9.85 -28.70
CA GLU A 4 3.94 -9.83 -27.31
C GLU A 4 4.45 -8.53 -26.68
N GLN A 5 3.57 -7.53 -26.61
CA GLN A 5 3.81 -6.25 -25.95
C GLN A 5 2.68 -5.98 -24.94
N ASP A 6 3.08 -5.45 -23.79
CA ASP A 6 2.30 -4.95 -22.66
C ASP A 6 1.80 -5.93 -21.59
N ALA A 7 2.75 -6.34 -20.74
CA ALA A 7 2.53 -6.72 -19.35
C ALA A 7 2.63 -5.50 -18.38
N SER A 8 2.19 -4.31 -18.80
CA SER A 8 2.37 -3.07 -18.04
C SER A 8 1.06 -2.50 -17.49
N TYR A 9 0.29 -3.27 -16.75
CA TYR A 9 -0.72 -2.71 -15.85
C TYR A 9 -0.92 -3.64 -14.65
N GLY A 10 -0.55 -3.17 -13.47
CA GLY A 10 -0.93 -3.74 -12.17
C GLY A 10 -2.44 -3.65 -11.93
N VAL A 11 -3.22 -4.28 -12.81
CA VAL A 11 -4.58 -4.71 -12.54
C VAL A 11 -4.42 -5.99 -11.74
N ILE A 12 -4.90 -6.01 -10.50
CA ILE A 12 -5.15 -7.25 -9.79
C ILE A 12 -6.14 -8.05 -10.67
N ARG A 13 -5.60 -8.96 -11.50
CA ARG A 13 -6.40 -9.90 -12.28
C ARG A 13 -6.95 -10.93 -11.30
N PHE A 14 -8.19 -10.74 -10.86
CA PHE A 14 -8.94 -11.86 -10.31
C PHE A 14 -9.28 -12.80 -11.45
N LEU A 15 -8.50 -13.87 -11.60
CA LEU A 15 -8.85 -14.99 -12.48
C LEU A 15 -10.05 -15.71 -11.86
N ALA A 16 -11.26 -15.29 -12.21
CA ALA A 16 -12.42 -16.15 -12.09
C ALA A 16 -12.41 -17.08 -13.32
N LEU A 17 -12.14 -18.37 -13.09
CA LEU A 17 -12.29 -19.41 -14.11
C LEU A 17 -13.78 -19.65 -14.33
N ASP A 18 -14.40 -18.92 -15.24
CA ASP A 18 -15.64 -19.35 -15.87
C ASP A 18 -15.31 -20.16 -17.12
N GLY A 19 -15.80 -21.40 -17.15
CA GLY A 19 -15.47 -22.43 -18.13
C GLY A 19 -15.90 -22.19 -19.58
N VAL A 20 -16.04 -20.94 -20.04
CA VAL A 20 -16.31 -20.61 -21.44
C VAL A 20 -15.47 -19.42 -21.88
N LYS A 21 -14.63 -19.65 -22.89
CA LYS A 21 -13.66 -18.72 -23.50
C LYS A 21 -14.27 -17.39 -23.97
N LYS A 22 -14.49 -16.42 -23.07
CA LYS A 22 -14.61 -14.99 -23.39
C LYS A 22 -14.01 -14.16 -22.27
N PHE A 23 -12.94 -13.43 -22.59
CA PHE A 23 -12.36 -12.40 -21.72
C PHE A 23 -13.35 -11.24 -21.61
N GLN A 24 -13.84 -10.98 -20.39
CA GLN A 24 -14.58 -9.75 -20.10
C GLN A 24 -13.81 -8.95 -19.04
N THR A 25 -13.28 -7.81 -19.47
CA THR A 25 -12.63 -6.81 -18.64
C THR A 25 -13.68 -6.10 -17.79
N PHE A 26 -13.69 -6.35 -16.48
CA PHE A 26 -14.47 -5.52 -15.55
C PHE A 26 -13.64 -4.29 -15.14
N SER A 27 -13.90 -3.17 -15.82
CA SER A 27 -13.57 -1.85 -15.28
C SER A 27 -14.43 -1.62 -14.04
N ILE A 28 -13.83 -1.33 -12.89
CA ILE A 28 -14.56 -1.09 -11.64
C ILE A 28 -15.31 0.24 -11.76
N ILE A 29 -16.53 0.15 -12.29
CA ILE A 29 -17.48 1.26 -12.41
C ILE A 29 -18.52 1.07 -11.30
N SER A 30 -18.51 2.00 -10.34
CA SER A 30 -19.59 2.29 -9.39
C SER A 30 -19.91 1.23 -8.30
N THR A 31 -19.69 1.64 -7.05
CA THR A 31 -19.95 0.88 -5.80
C THR A 31 -21.39 0.43 -5.59
N LYS A 32 -22.37 0.92 -6.38
CA LYS A 32 -23.77 0.51 -6.26
C LYS A 32 -24.07 -0.85 -6.88
N SER A 33 -23.28 -1.31 -7.84
CA SER A 33 -23.54 -2.58 -8.54
C SER A 33 -23.15 -3.79 -7.68
N TRP A 34 -22.05 -3.67 -6.92
CA TRP A 34 -21.49 -4.74 -6.10
C TRP A 34 -22.41 -5.14 -4.94
N TYR A 35 -23.00 -4.15 -4.25
CA TYR A 35 -23.90 -4.42 -3.12
C TYR A 35 -25.25 -5.02 -3.55
N LYS A 36 -25.70 -4.70 -4.78
CA LYS A 36 -26.94 -5.24 -5.35
C LYS A 36 -26.74 -6.69 -5.83
N ALA A 37 -25.57 -7.01 -6.38
CA ALA A 37 -25.23 -8.36 -6.81
C ALA A 37 -25.17 -9.39 -5.66
N LEU A 38 -24.76 -8.96 -4.47
CA LEU A 38 -24.69 -9.82 -3.27
C LEU A 38 -26.05 -10.03 -2.58
N THR A 39 -27.06 -9.21 -2.85
CA THR A 39 -28.33 -9.21 -2.09
C THR A 39 -29.53 -9.76 -2.87
N THR A 40 -29.46 -9.82 -4.20
CA THR A 40 -30.51 -10.46 -5.02
C THR A 40 -30.21 -11.94 -5.22
N ASN A 41 -30.94 -12.78 -4.47
CA ASN A 41 -30.95 -14.24 -4.54
C ASN A 41 -31.72 -14.74 -5.78
N THR A 42 -31.31 -14.33 -6.99
CA THR A 42 -32.06 -14.60 -8.24
C THR A 42 -31.30 -15.45 -9.27
N TYR A 43 -30.30 -16.23 -8.85
CA TYR A 43 -29.70 -17.26 -9.70
C TYR A 43 -30.18 -18.66 -9.27
N SER A 44 -31.46 -18.94 -9.49
CA SER A 44 -32.02 -20.30 -9.36
C SER A 44 -32.63 -20.84 -10.66
N SER A 45 -32.49 -20.16 -11.80
CA SER A 45 -33.21 -20.56 -13.03
C SER A 45 -32.35 -20.79 -14.28
N LEU A 46 -31.03 -20.91 -14.16
CA LEU A 46 -30.16 -21.28 -15.30
C LEU A 46 -29.16 -22.37 -14.90
N LEU A 47 -29.63 -23.61 -14.78
CA LEU A 47 -28.79 -24.80 -14.78
C LEU A 47 -29.16 -25.67 -16.00
N PRO A 48 -28.26 -25.85 -16.98
CA PRO A 48 -28.34 -27.00 -17.86
C PRO A 48 -27.93 -28.25 -17.07
N HIS A 49 -28.78 -29.26 -17.06
CA HIS A 49 -28.45 -30.59 -16.57
C HIS A 49 -27.35 -31.22 -17.42
N THR A 50 -26.10 -31.16 -16.96
CA THR A 50 -25.11 -32.22 -17.24
C THR A 50 -24.11 -32.27 -16.08
N SER A 51 -24.02 -33.44 -15.47
CA SER A 51 -23.16 -33.82 -14.35
C SER A 51 -21.66 -33.56 -14.60
N LYS A 52 -21.02 -32.85 -13.67
CA LYS A 52 -19.77 -33.23 -12.98
C LYS A 52 -19.40 -32.16 -11.93
N GLU A 53 -19.40 -32.58 -10.67
CA GLU A 53 -18.85 -31.95 -9.46
C GLU A 53 -19.10 -30.43 -9.28
N ALA A 54 -20.11 -30.11 -8.48
CA ALA A 54 -20.23 -28.79 -7.87
C ALA A 54 -19.04 -28.58 -6.91
N PRO A 55 -18.22 -27.52 -7.08
CA PRO A 55 -17.22 -27.18 -6.08
C PRO A 55 -17.94 -26.87 -4.76
N SER A 56 -17.49 -27.53 -3.70
CA SER A 56 -18.14 -27.48 -2.39
C SER A 56 -18.26 -26.04 -1.87
N ILE A 57 -19.40 -25.76 -1.22
CA ILE A 57 -19.77 -24.50 -0.55
C ILE A 57 -18.64 -23.95 0.36
N THR A 58 -17.72 -24.81 0.81
CA THR A 58 -16.50 -24.49 1.56
C THR A 58 -15.59 -23.45 0.90
N ARG A 59 -15.43 -23.47 -0.43
CA ARG A 59 -14.51 -22.51 -1.11
C ARG A 59 -15.06 -21.08 -1.15
N TYR A 60 -16.38 -20.91 -1.21
CA TYR A 60 -16.99 -19.59 -1.17
C TYR A 60 -16.95 -18.98 0.22
N SER A 61 -17.04 -19.79 1.28
CA SER A 61 -16.76 -19.30 2.64
C SER A 61 -15.30 -18.85 2.80
N GLU A 62 -14.30 -19.60 2.30
CA GLU A 62 -12.89 -19.21 2.41
C GLU A 62 -12.54 -17.93 1.64
N LEU A 63 -13.08 -17.77 0.42
CA LEU A 63 -12.89 -16.54 -0.38
C LEU A 63 -13.66 -15.35 0.20
N SER A 64 -14.83 -15.57 0.82
CA SER A 64 -15.58 -14.54 1.54
C SER A 64 -14.91 -14.15 2.87
N LEU A 65 -14.19 -15.05 3.52
CA LEU A 65 -13.46 -14.77 4.77
C LEU A 65 -12.21 -13.90 4.55
N ARG A 66 -11.52 -14.04 3.40
CA ARG A 66 -10.36 -13.17 3.08
C ARG A 66 -10.72 -11.70 2.88
N CYS A 67 -12.00 -11.37 2.72
CA CYS A 67 -12.47 -9.99 2.59
C CYS A 67 -12.75 -9.31 3.95
N GLN A 68 -12.51 -9.98 5.09
CA GLN A 68 -12.81 -9.41 6.42
C GLN A 68 -11.63 -8.70 7.10
N TYR A 69 -10.39 -8.89 6.63
CA TYR A 69 -9.20 -8.40 7.34
C TYR A 69 -8.32 -7.54 6.43
N ALA A 70 -7.66 -6.55 7.04
CA ALA A 70 -6.65 -5.76 6.37
C ALA A 70 -5.40 -6.62 6.09
N TYR A 71 -4.59 -6.17 5.12
CA TYR A 71 -3.38 -6.88 4.69
C TYR A 71 -2.19 -6.47 5.55
N ASN A 72 -1.58 -7.46 6.22
CA ASN A 72 -0.35 -7.31 7.00
C ASN A 72 0.90 -7.39 6.10
N SER A 73 2.02 -6.92 6.63
CA SER A 73 3.32 -6.92 5.94
C SER A 73 3.92 -8.32 5.86
N ILE A 74 4.48 -8.67 4.70
CA ILE A 74 5.27 -9.89 4.52
C ILE A 74 6.62 -9.83 5.26
N PHE A 75 7.10 -8.62 5.57
CA PHE A 75 8.34 -8.41 6.33
C PHE A 75 8.18 -8.62 7.83
N ASN A 76 7.01 -9.08 8.31
CA ASN A 76 6.80 -9.34 9.73
C ASN A 76 7.73 -10.45 10.26
N GLU A 77 8.07 -11.44 9.45
CA GLU A 77 9.02 -12.50 9.82
C GLU A 77 10.43 -11.92 9.97
N ASP A 78 10.93 -11.20 8.94
CA ASP A 78 12.27 -10.59 8.94
C ASP A 78 12.45 -9.54 10.03
N SER A 79 11.42 -8.73 10.25
CA SER A 79 11.45 -7.65 11.24
C SER A 79 11.39 -8.15 12.69
N SER A 80 10.95 -9.40 12.90
CA SER A 80 10.94 -10.06 14.20
C SER A 80 12.27 -10.75 14.51
N HIS A 81 13.17 -10.89 13.54
CA HIS A 81 14.47 -11.50 13.75
C HIS A 81 15.37 -10.62 14.65
N PRO A 82 16.13 -11.18 15.61
CA PRO A 82 16.96 -10.40 16.53
C PRO A 82 18.04 -9.53 15.88
N SER A 83 18.44 -9.85 14.65
CA SER A 83 19.42 -9.04 13.89
C SER A 83 18.81 -7.77 13.30
N THR A 84 17.48 -7.68 13.20
CA THR A 84 16.81 -6.51 12.65
C THR A 84 16.66 -5.45 13.76
N PRO A 85 17.31 -4.27 13.62
CA PRO A 85 17.20 -3.23 14.62
C PRO A 85 15.74 -2.76 14.74
N ASN A 86 15.24 -2.75 15.97
CA ASN A 86 13.89 -2.30 16.30
C ASN A 86 13.97 -1.21 17.36
N ILE A 87 13.36 -0.05 17.09
CA ILE A 87 13.20 1.04 18.07
C ILE A 87 11.74 1.07 18.48
N ALA A 88 11.44 0.84 19.76
CA ALA A 88 10.07 0.83 20.26
C ALA A 88 9.12 -0.08 19.45
N LYS A 89 9.60 -1.30 19.12
CA LYS A 89 8.91 -2.27 18.25
C LYS A 89 8.61 -1.77 16.83
N PHE A 90 9.21 -0.65 16.41
CA PHE A 90 9.20 -0.17 15.03
C PHE A 90 10.50 -0.61 14.35
N PRO A 91 10.43 -1.31 13.20
CA PRO A 91 11.61 -1.88 12.60
C PRO A 91 12.34 -0.88 11.70
N LEU A 92 13.66 -0.90 11.77
CA LEU A 92 14.55 -0.16 10.89
C LEU A 92 14.93 -1.11 9.74
N LEU A 93 13.97 -1.36 8.85
CA LEU A 93 14.14 -2.24 7.71
C LEU A 93 15.09 -1.63 6.67
N PRO A 94 15.85 -2.47 5.94
CA PRO A 94 16.60 -2.03 4.77
C PRO A 94 15.72 -1.32 3.73
N LEU A 95 16.27 -0.31 3.06
CA LEU A 95 15.58 0.46 2.04
C LEU A 95 16.42 0.55 0.75
N ARG A 96 15.77 0.41 -0.39
CA ARG A 96 16.34 0.74 -1.69
C ARG A 96 16.31 2.26 -1.89
N THR A 97 17.32 2.95 -1.38
CA THR A 97 17.33 4.42 -1.37
C THR A 97 18.70 5.01 -1.63
N ARG A 98 18.71 6.20 -2.25
CA ARG A 98 19.89 7.07 -2.35
C ARG A 98 19.89 8.17 -1.27
N VAL A 99 18.80 8.29 -0.52
CA VAL A 99 18.65 9.29 0.55
C VAL A 99 19.54 8.85 1.71
N ARG A 100 20.30 9.80 2.27
CA ARG A 100 21.13 9.55 3.46
C ARG A 100 20.24 9.32 4.67
N GLY A 101 20.61 8.34 5.49
CA GLY A 101 19.93 8.05 6.75
C GLY A 101 20.41 6.73 7.36
N PRO A 102 19.80 6.30 8.47
CA PRO A 102 20.25 5.14 9.23
C PRO A 102 19.84 3.79 8.63
N ALA A 103 18.97 3.75 7.60
CA ALA A 103 18.58 2.50 6.96
C ALA A 103 19.77 1.86 6.23
N PHE A 104 19.88 0.52 6.32
CA PHE A 104 20.78 -0.24 5.46
C PHE A 104 20.31 -0.13 4.00
N THR A 105 21.22 0.18 3.09
CA THR A 105 20.88 0.40 1.68
C THR A 105 20.85 -0.91 0.89
N LEU A 106 19.70 -1.24 0.31
CA LEU A 106 19.54 -2.34 -0.63
C LEU A 106 20.07 -1.99 -2.04
N PRO A 107 20.38 -2.99 -2.88
CA PRO A 107 20.73 -2.77 -4.28
C PRO A 107 19.67 -1.95 -5.02
N LEU A 108 20.11 -1.12 -5.97
CA LEU A 108 19.20 -0.33 -6.79
C LEU A 108 18.58 -1.21 -7.88
N SER A 109 17.28 -1.04 -8.10
CA SER A 109 16.57 -1.68 -9.20
C SER A 109 16.79 -0.90 -10.50
N ASN A 110 16.86 -1.63 -11.62
CA ASN A 110 16.88 -1.04 -12.97
C ASN A 110 15.48 -0.68 -13.49
N LEU A 111 14.44 -0.93 -12.70
CA LEU A 111 13.06 -0.64 -13.08
C LEU A 111 12.77 0.87 -13.10
N PRO A 112 11.84 1.32 -13.96
CA PRO A 112 11.30 2.67 -13.91
C PRO A 112 10.75 3.04 -12.52
N PRO A 113 10.88 4.29 -12.04
CA PRO A 113 10.49 4.70 -10.68
C PRO A 113 8.99 4.49 -10.33
N ASN A 114 8.13 4.40 -11.34
CA ASN A 114 6.69 4.16 -11.18
C ASN A 114 6.34 2.68 -10.99
N LEU A 115 7.29 1.77 -11.18
CA LEU A 115 7.13 0.33 -10.97
C LEU A 115 7.83 -0.10 -9.67
N SER A 116 7.45 -1.27 -9.17
CA SER A 116 8.09 -1.95 -8.05
C SER A 116 8.70 -3.25 -8.57
N PRO A 117 9.84 -3.71 -8.01
CA PRO A 117 10.30 -5.08 -8.18
C PRO A 117 9.25 -6.09 -7.70
N GLU A 118 9.40 -7.35 -8.11
CA GLU A 118 8.61 -8.44 -7.55
C GLU A 118 9.07 -8.76 -6.12
N PRO A 119 8.21 -9.32 -5.25
CA PRO A 119 8.55 -9.55 -3.83
C PRO A 119 9.75 -10.46 -3.56
N ASP A 120 10.16 -11.28 -4.53
CA ASP A 120 11.31 -12.19 -4.46
C ASP A 120 12.63 -11.56 -4.95
N ASP A 121 12.60 -10.33 -5.44
CA ASP A 121 13.78 -9.59 -5.89
C ASP A 121 14.55 -8.99 -4.70
N GLU A 122 15.89 -9.07 -4.73
CA GLU A 122 16.77 -8.53 -3.68
C GLU A 122 16.66 -7.00 -3.47
N SER A 123 16.09 -6.29 -4.45
CA SER A 123 15.85 -4.85 -4.44
C SER A 123 14.43 -4.47 -4.02
N TYR A 124 13.55 -5.47 -3.76
CA TYR A 124 12.23 -5.26 -3.19
C TYR A 124 12.33 -4.84 -1.73
N ASP A 125 11.61 -3.80 -1.37
CA ASP A 125 11.61 -3.29 0.01
C ASP A 125 10.21 -2.99 0.53
N VAL A 126 10.15 -2.67 1.81
CA VAL A 126 8.90 -2.38 2.52
C VAL A 126 8.13 -1.17 1.93
N LEU A 127 8.78 -0.25 1.21
CA LEU A 127 8.09 0.89 0.61
C LEU A 127 7.35 0.48 -0.67
N ASP A 128 7.88 -0.50 -1.40
CA ASP A 128 7.18 -1.13 -2.52
C ASP A 128 5.92 -1.85 -2.01
N GLU A 129 6.00 -2.53 -0.87
CA GLU A 129 4.85 -3.14 -0.21
C GLU A 129 3.81 -2.10 0.25
N VAL A 130 4.25 -1.01 0.91
CA VAL A 130 3.37 0.08 1.34
C VAL A 130 2.55 0.62 0.16
N LEU A 131 3.20 0.87 -0.99
CA LEU A 131 2.52 1.37 -2.19
C LEU A 131 1.55 0.34 -2.79
N SER A 132 1.91 -0.95 -2.74
CA SER A 132 1.06 -2.05 -3.20
C SER A 132 -0.20 -2.22 -2.34
N LEU A 133 -0.04 -2.21 -1.02
CA LEU A 133 -1.13 -2.47 -0.07
C LEU A 133 -1.99 -1.24 0.24
N PHE A 134 -1.51 -0.02 -0.06
CA PHE A 134 -2.21 1.24 0.24
C PHE A 134 -3.69 1.24 -0.20
N ARG A 135 -3.97 0.92 -1.46
CA ARG A 135 -5.34 1.04 -2.01
C ARG A 135 -6.32 0.09 -1.33
N ALA A 136 -5.87 -1.13 -1.00
CA ALA A 136 -6.71 -2.10 -0.32
C ALA A 136 -6.89 -1.73 1.15
N ASN A 137 -5.79 -1.40 1.84
CA ASN A 137 -5.80 -1.14 3.28
C ASN A 137 -6.56 0.14 3.67
N THR A 138 -6.56 1.17 2.84
CA THR A 138 -7.25 2.45 3.13
C THR A 138 -8.76 2.35 3.40
N PHE A 139 -9.41 1.23 3.05
CA PHE A 139 -10.83 0.99 3.34
C PHE A 139 -11.09 0.46 4.76
N PHE A 140 -10.08 -0.07 5.44
CA PHE A 140 -10.25 -0.71 6.73
C PHE A 140 -10.22 0.30 7.89
N ARG A 141 -11.09 0.06 8.86
CA ARG A 141 -11.17 0.86 10.11
C ARG A 141 -10.42 0.22 11.27
N ASN A 142 -10.23 -1.09 11.22
CA ASN A 142 -9.51 -1.85 12.22
C ASN A 142 -8.31 -2.51 11.53
N PHE A 143 -7.19 -2.57 12.23
CA PHE A 143 -5.98 -3.22 11.78
C PHE A 143 -5.33 -3.89 12.99
N GLU A 144 -5.14 -5.20 12.92
CA GLU A 144 -4.47 -5.98 13.96
C GLU A 144 -2.99 -6.07 13.62
N ILE A 145 -2.14 -5.66 14.56
CA ILE A 145 -0.69 -5.63 14.37
C ILE A 145 -0.14 -7.01 14.72
N GLN A 146 0.35 -7.72 13.72
CA GLN A 146 0.92 -9.07 13.83
C GLN A 146 2.43 -9.03 14.06
N GLY A 147 3.11 -7.99 13.58
CA GLY A 147 4.55 -7.84 13.77
C GLY A 147 5.05 -6.39 13.70
N PRO A 148 6.38 -6.19 13.83
CA PRO A 148 6.98 -4.86 13.75
C PRO A 148 6.77 -4.20 12.38
N ALA A 149 6.91 -4.94 11.27
CA ALA A 149 6.79 -4.37 9.92
C ALA A 149 5.42 -3.76 9.64
N ASP A 150 4.36 -4.31 10.23
CA ASP A 150 3.03 -3.71 10.18
C ASP A 150 2.99 -2.26 10.69
N ARG A 151 3.82 -1.90 11.68
CA ARG A 151 3.89 -0.53 12.19
C ARG A 151 4.39 0.44 11.15
N LEU A 152 5.40 0.01 10.40
CA LEU A 152 5.93 0.76 9.27
C LEU A 152 4.88 0.84 8.17
N LEU A 153 4.18 -0.26 7.86
CA LEU A 153 3.09 -0.29 6.89
C LEU A 153 1.98 0.71 7.24
N VAL A 154 1.49 0.69 8.50
CA VAL A 154 0.47 1.64 8.99
C VAL A 154 0.95 3.08 8.85
N TYR A 155 2.18 3.38 9.26
CA TYR A 155 2.75 4.72 9.14
C TYR A 155 2.81 5.18 7.67
N GLY A 156 3.33 4.32 6.78
CA GLY A 156 3.47 4.60 5.35
C GLY A 156 2.13 4.87 4.69
N ILE A 157 1.08 4.09 5.02
CA ILE A 157 -0.27 4.29 4.49
C ILE A 157 -0.84 5.64 4.91
N LEU A 158 -0.72 6.02 6.19
CA LEU A 158 -1.21 7.32 6.67
C LEU A 158 -0.46 8.48 6.02
N TRP A 159 0.84 8.33 5.85
CA TRP A 159 1.67 9.35 5.21
C TRP A 159 1.32 9.53 3.73
N ILE A 160 1.08 8.44 2.98
CA ILE A 160 0.56 8.53 1.60
C ILE A 160 -0.76 9.30 1.57
N THR A 161 -1.70 9.02 2.48
CA THR A 161 -2.96 9.76 2.56
C THR A 161 -2.73 11.26 2.78
N GLU A 162 -1.79 11.63 3.66
CA GLU A 162 -1.42 13.03 3.90
C GLU A 162 -0.89 13.71 2.62
N CYS A 163 0.03 13.05 1.91
CA CYS A 163 0.56 13.53 0.63
C CYS A 163 -0.55 13.73 -0.42
N LEU A 164 -1.42 12.73 -0.60
CA LEU A 164 -2.54 12.84 -1.53
C LEU A 164 -3.49 13.98 -1.17
N GLY A 165 -3.63 14.30 0.12
CA GLY A 165 -4.41 15.44 0.60
C GLY A 165 -3.86 16.81 0.18
N LYS A 166 -2.56 16.91 -0.14
CA LYS A 166 -1.93 18.16 -0.59
C LYS A 166 -1.92 18.33 -2.12
N ILE A 167 -2.07 17.24 -2.88
CA ILE A 167 -2.07 17.29 -4.35
C ILE A 167 -3.46 17.67 -4.86
N ARG A 168 -3.56 18.81 -5.52
CA ARG A 168 -4.79 19.29 -6.19
C ARG A 168 -4.86 18.72 -7.61
N GLY A 169 -6.07 18.47 -8.11
CA GLY A 169 -6.28 17.90 -9.44
C GLY A 169 -5.76 18.74 -10.62
N SER A 170 -5.41 20.01 -10.40
CA SER A 170 -4.82 20.91 -11.38
C SER A 170 -3.29 21.05 -11.27
N MET A 171 -2.67 20.45 -10.27
CA MET A 171 -1.23 20.60 -10.03
C MET A 171 -0.42 19.76 -11.02
N ASN A 172 0.57 20.36 -11.67
CA ASN A 172 1.53 19.60 -12.45
C ASN A 172 2.55 18.88 -11.54
N ALA A 173 3.35 17.99 -12.12
CA ALA A 173 4.32 17.18 -11.39
C ALA A 173 5.35 18.01 -10.61
N ARG A 174 5.78 19.16 -11.13
CA ARG A 174 6.77 20.03 -10.45
C ARG A 174 6.17 20.72 -9.23
N GLU A 175 4.94 21.21 -9.35
CA GLU A 175 4.20 21.82 -8.24
C GLU A 175 3.94 20.80 -7.13
N ALA A 176 3.45 19.61 -7.50
CA ALA A 176 3.24 18.53 -6.55
C ALA A 176 4.57 18.07 -5.92
N GLN A 177 5.65 17.98 -6.69
CA GLN A 177 6.96 17.63 -6.16
C GLN A 177 7.42 18.61 -5.09
N LYS A 178 7.25 19.92 -5.30
CA LYS A 178 7.59 20.93 -4.29
C LYS A 178 6.80 20.72 -3.00
N GLU A 179 5.48 20.55 -3.09
CA GLU A 179 4.62 20.34 -1.92
C GLU A 179 4.98 19.07 -1.16
N ILE A 180 5.12 17.94 -1.86
CA ILE A 180 5.39 16.65 -1.21
C ILE A 180 6.80 16.61 -0.63
N GLN A 181 7.80 17.20 -1.29
CA GLN A 181 9.16 17.28 -0.76
C GLN A 181 9.23 18.15 0.50
N ASN A 182 8.45 19.24 0.57
CA ASN A 182 8.38 20.05 1.79
C ASN A 182 7.86 19.24 2.99
N ILE A 183 6.86 18.38 2.78
CA ILE A 183 6.33 17.49 3.84
C ILE A 183 7.34 16.40 4.20
N ALA A 184 8.03 15.84 3.20
CA ALA A 184 9.00 14.77 3.41
C ALA A 184 10.24 15.24 4.18
N LEU A 185 10.64 16.49 3.99
CA LEU A 185 11.79 17.12 4.64
C LEU A 185 11.44 17.80 5.98
N ASP A 186 10.16 17.91 6.34
CA ASP A 186 9.78 18.44 7.64
C ASP A 186 10.33 17.53 8.74
N VAL A 187 11.12 18.10 9.65
CA VAL A 187 11.71 17.42 10.80
C VAL A 187 10.82 17.50 12.04
N ASN A 188 9.83 18.39 12.06
CA ASN A 188 8.99 18.68 13.23
C ASN A 188 7.73 17.81 13.32
N PHE A 189 7.64 16.73 12.55
CA PHE A 189 6.53 15.80 12.62
C PHE A 189 6.52 15.00 13.92
N SER A 190 5.33 14.56 14.35
CA SER A 190 5.19 13.72 15.54
C SER A 190 5.73 12.30 15.28
N ILE A 191 6.50 11.76 16.22
CA ILE A 191 6.92 10.34 16.25
C ILE A 191 6.19 9.59 17.38
N PRO A 192 6.19 8.25 17.39
CA PRO A 192 5.67 7.48 18.52
C PRO A 192 6.20 7.98 19.86
N GLY A 193 5.29 8.23 20.82
CA GLY A 193 5.59 8.81 22.12
C GLY A 193 5.30 10.31 22.21
N ASP A 194 5.29 11.04 21.09
CA ASP A 194 4.94 12.47 21.09
C ASP A 194 3.42 12.64 21.36
N PRO A 195 3.00 13.65 22.16
CA PRO A 195 1.58 13.86 22.45
C PRO A 195 0.68 14.06 21.22
N SER A 196 1.25 14.64 20.15
CA SER A 196 0.58 14.88 18.87
C SER A 196 0.55 13.67 17.94
N PHE A 197 1.17 12.54 18.30
CA PHE A 197 1.17 11.35 17.47
C PHE A 197 -0.17 10.58 17.56
N PRO A 198 -0.91 10.42 16.45
CA PRO A 198 -2.30 9.94 16.44
C PRO A 198 -2.46 8.44 16.76
N LEU A 199 -1.36 7.68 16.79
CA LEU A 199 -1.32 6.22 16.93
C LEU A 199 -0.58 5.76 18.20
N ASN A 200 -0.44 6.60 19.22
CA ASN A 200 0.24 6.23 20.48
C ASN A 200 -0.34 4.99 21.19
N GLN A 201 -1.61 4.65 20.95
CA GLN A 201 -2.20 3.41 21.50
C GLN A 201 -1.68 2.15 20.82
N LEU A 202 -1.20 2.28 19.57
CA LEU A 202 -0.72 1.17 18.78
C LEU A 202 0.80 1.09 18.83
N PHE A 203 1.51 2.21 19.00
CA PHE A 203 2.97 2.28 18.93
C PHE A 203 3.57 2.44 20.32
N ASN A 204 4.78 1.90 20.51
CA ASN A 204 5.55 2.15 21.72
C ASN A 204 6.38 3.43 21.55
N SER A 205 6.66 4.11 22.65
CA SER A 205 7.59 5.23 22.68
C SER A 205 9.05 4.73 22.67
N PRO A 206 9.98 5.45 22.01
CA PRO A 206 11.42 5.24 22.16
C PRO A 206 11.84 5.25 23.63
N ALA A 207 12.84 4.44 24.00
CA ALA A 207 13.26 4.31 25.40
C ALA A 207 14.08 5.51 25.87
N ASN A 208 14.79 6.17 24.96
CA ASN A 208 15.70 7.27 25.24
C ASN A 208 15.75 8.29 24.08
N PRO A 209 16.26 9.51 24.32
CA PRO A 209 16.34 10.54 23.27
C PRO A 209 17.17 10.16 22.04
N GLN A 210 18.18 9.31 22.20
CA GLN A 210 19.02 8.85 21.09
C GLN A 210 18.23 7.95 20.13
N GLU A 211 17.45 7.00 20.66
CA GLU A 211 16.52 6.19 19.87
C GLU A 211 15.46 7.03 19.18
N ALA A 212 14.92 8.04 19.87
CA ALA A 212 13.94 8.95 19.29
C ALA A 212 14.52 9.70 18.07
N GLU A 213 15.76 10.18 18.17
CA GLU A 213 16.45 10.84 17.08
C GLU A 213 16.76 9.88 15.92
N THR A 214 17.24 8.67 16.21
CA THR A 214 17.48 7.65 15.17
C THR A 214 16.19 7.26 14.45
N LEU A 215 15.07 7.09 15.18
CA LEU A 215 13.76 6.82 14.58
C LEU A 215 13.30 7.99 13.70
N ARG A 216 13.48 9.24 14.15
CA ARG A 216 13.17 10.44 13.37
C ARG A 216 13.96 10.49 12.07
N GLN A 217 15.26 10.23 12.12
CA GLN A 217 16.13 10.17 10.93
C GLN A 217 15.71 9.07 9.96
N TYR A 218 15.37 7.88 10.47
CA TYR A 218 14.85 6.79 9.65
C TYR A 218 13.53 7.17 8.96
N LEU A 219 12.59 7.78 9.69
CA LEU A 219 11.32 8.22 9.15
C LEU A 219 11.49 9.35 8.12
N CYS A 220 12.41 10.29 8.32
CA CYS A 220 12.78 11.29 7.30
C CYS A 220 13.30 10.64 6.01
N GLN A 221 14.16 9.63 6.13
CA GLN A 221 14.69 8.88 4.98
C GLN A 221 13.57 8.14 4.24
N LEU A 222 12.71 7.45 5.00
CA LEU A 222 11.53 6.74 4.49
C LEU A 222 10.59 7.67 3.72
N ARG A 223 10.26 8.83 4.29
CA ARG A 223 9.37 9.82 3.66
C ARG A 223 9.91 10.35 2.34
N GLN A 224 11.20 10.67 2.27
CA GLN A 224 11.82 11.20 1.05
C GLN A 224 11.85 10.17 -0.08
N GLU A 225 12.16 8.91 0.24
CA GLU A 225 12.14 7.83 -0.74
C GLU A 225 10.70 7.55 -1.21
N LEU A 226 9.76 7.46 -0.26
CA LEU A 226 8.35 7.21 -0.56
C LEU A 226 7.72 8.37 -1.36
N ALA A 227 8.10 9.62 -1.10
CA ALA A 227 7.70 10.80 -1.88
C ALA A 227 8.01 10.61 -3.37
N THR A 228 9.27 10.25 -3.65
CA THR A 228 9.78 10.07 -5.00
C THR A 228 9.02 8.98 -5.74
N ARG A 229 8.84 7.83 -5.10
CA ARG A 229 8.13 6.67 -5.66
C ARG A 229 6.63 6.91 -5.84
N LEU A 230 6.01 7.66 -4.92
CA LEU A 230 4.60 8.03 -5.00
C LEU A 230 4.35 9.00 -6.16
N LEU A 231 5.15 10.06 -6.29
CA LEU A 231 5.00 11.03 -7.38
C LEU A 231 5.18 10.38 -8.75
N ALA A 232 6.13 9.46 -8.89
CA ALA A 232 6.31 8.69 -10.13
C ALA A 232 5.06 7.88 -10.51
N ARG A 233 4.34 7.33 -9.52
CA ARG A 233 3.08 6.59 -9.74
C ARG A 233 1.89 7.51 -10.02
N ILE A 234 1.85 8.71 -9.43
CA ILE A 234 0.75 9.66 -9.63
C ILE A 234 0.82 10.28 -11.02
N TYR A 235 2.02 10.57 -11.53
CA TYR A 235 2.25 11.22 -12.83
C TYR A 235 2.77 10.25 -13.90
N ALA A 236 2.48 8.95 -13.76
CA ALA A 236 2.94 7.91 -14.69
C ALA A 236 2.42 8.12 -16.13
N GLU A 237 1.23 8.73 -16.29
CA GLU A 237 0.62 9.01 -17.59
C GLU A 237 1.08 10.36 -18.20
N GLY A 238 1.89 11.15 -17.48
CA GLY A 238 2.39 12.44 -17.93
C GLY A 238 2.49 13.48 -16.80
N PRO A 239 3.26 14.57 -17.01
CA PRO A 239 3.58 15.53 -15.95
C PRO A 239 2.49 16.58 -15.70
N ASP A 240 1.50 16.72 -16.57
CA ASP A 240 0.58 17.87 -16.52
C ASP A 240 -0.52 17.73 -15.45
N LYS A 241 -0.98 16.51 -15.19
CA LYS A 241 -2.10 16.25 -14.29
C LYS A 241 -1.87 14.98 -13.46
N PRO A 242 -2.29 14.98 -12.18
CA PRO A 242 -2.18 13.80 -11.33
C PRO A 242 -3.22 12.75 -11.70
N SER A 243 -2.89 11.48 -11.49
CA SER A 243 -3.81 10.36 -11.71
C SER A 243 -5.07 10.48 -10.84
N LYS A 244 -6.23 10.51 -11.48
CA LYS A 244 -7.55 10.49 -10.81
C LYS A 244 -7.74 9.27 -9.90
N TRP A 245 -7.11 8.15 -10.27
CA TRP A 245 -7.21 6.89 -9.53
C TRP A 245 -6.52 6.98 -8.19
N TRP A 246 -5.37 7.66 -8.12
CA TRP A 246 -4.68 7.95 -6.86
C TRP A 246 -5.43 9.01 -6.04
N LEU A 247 -5.86 10.11 -6.66
CA LEU A 247 -6.55 11.19 -5.93
C LEU A 247 -7.92 10.78 -5.37
N SER A 248 -8.55 9.73 -5.91
CA SER A 248 -9.81 9.21 -5.37
C SER A 248 -9.70 8.74 -3.90
N PHE A 249 -8.49 8.47 -3.41
CA PHE A 249 -8.20 8.04 -2.05
C PHE A 249 -7.85 9.19 -1.09
N ALA A 250 -7.66 10.43 -1.57
CA ALA A 250 -7.16 11.56 -0.77
C ALA A 250 -8.03 11.91 0.45
N LYS A 251 -9.34 11.62 0.39
CA LYS A 251 -10.29 11.87 1.50
C LYS A 251 -10.53 10.65 2.39
N ARG A 252 -9.93 9.50 2.08
CA ARG A 252 -10.08 8.26 2.86
C ARG A 252 -9.06 8.26 4.00
N LYS A 253 -9.52 7.84 5.17
CA LYS A 253 -8.68 7.75 6.38
C LYS A 253 -8.61 6.30 6.83
N PHE A 254 -7.46 5.69 6.60
CA PHE A 254 -7.16 4.37 7.16
C PHE A 254 -7.27 4.43 8.68
N MET A 255 -7.97 3.46 9.29
CA MET A 255 -8.26 3.43 10.73
C MET A 255 -9.01 4.66 11.28
N GLY A 256 -9.55 5.53 10.41
CA GLY A 256 -10.09 6.83 10.80
C GLY A 256 -9.05 7.82 11.32
N LYS A 257 -7.75 7.57 11.07
CA LYS A 257 -6.62 8.38 11.57
C LYS A 257 -5.97 9.18 10.44
N SER A 258 -5.18 10.18 10.83
CA SER A 258 -4.31 11.01 9.97
C SER A 258 -3.11 11.44 10.79
N LEU A 259 -1.94 11.53 10.16
CA LEU A 259 -0.72 12.08 10.76
C LEU A 259 -0.84 13.58 11.05
#